data_AF-A0A5C6IJN8-F1
#
_entry.id   AF-A0A5C6IJN8-F1
#
_cell.length_a   1.000
_cell.length_b   1.000
_cell.length_c   1.000
_cell.angle_alpha   90.00
_cell.angle_beta   90.00
_cell.angle_gamma   90.00
#
_symmetry.space_group_name_H-M   'P 1'
#
loop_
_entity.id
_entity.type
_entity.pdbx_description
1 polymer ?
#
loop_
_entity_poly.entity_id
_entity_poly.type
_entity_poly.pdbx_seq_one_letter_code
_entity_poly.pdbx_strand_id
1 'polypeptide(L)'
;MEERRTIKVSTYLSRHLRHQPDRIGLTLDPAGWADIDELITAAARHGFPLTREELARVVATNDKQRFTIDGTRIRAAQGHSVPVDL
;
A
#
# COMPACT_ATOMS: atom_id res chain seq x y z
N MET A 1 -8.83 -15.70 11.60
CA MET A 1 -9.13 -15.52 10.15
C MET A 1 -8.74 -14.13 9.66
N GLU A 2 -9.06 -13.09 10.43
CA GLU A 2 -8.75 -11.68 10.10
C GLU A 2 -7.25 -11.36 10.06
N GLU A 3 -6.46 -11.87 11.01
CA GLU A 3 -4.99 -11.66 11.06
C GLU A 3 -4.27 -12.19 9.81
N ARG A 4 -4.69 -13.36 9.30
CA ARG A 4 -4.13 -13.93 8.06
C ARG A 4 -4.43 -13.04 6.85
N ARG A 5 -5.53 -12.29 6.86
CA ARG A 5 -5.87 -11.33 5.81
C ARG A 5 -5.04 -10.06 5.95
N THR A 6 -4.92 -9.49 7.16
CA THR A 6 -4.06 -8.34 7.45
C THR A 6 -2.61 -8.59 7.00
N ILE A 7 -2.05 -9.78 7.27
CA ILE A 7 -0.71 -10.15 6.82
C ILE A 7 -0.62 -10.15 5.29
N LYS A 8 -1.60 -10.74 4.59
CA LYS A 8 -1.62 -10.75 3.12
C LYS A 8 -1.68 -9.34 2.54
N VAL A 9 -2.52 -8.47 3.09
CA VAL A 9 -2.63 -7.07 2.67
C VAL A 9 -1.31 -6.34 2.94
N SER A 10 -0.73 -6.46 4.14
CA SER A 10 0.57 -5.86 4.47
C SER A 10 1.69 -6.31 3.52
N THR A 11 1.74 -7.60 3.18
CA THR A 11 2.72 -8.12 2.21
C THR A 11 2.48 -7.56 0.81
N TYR A 12 1.22 -7.49 0.38
CA TYR A 12 0.85 -6.91 -0.90
C TYR A 12 1.24 -5.43 -1.00
N LEU A 13 0.93 -4.64 0.03
CA LEU A 13 1.30 -3.22 0.10
C LEU A 13 2.82 -3.04 0.11
N SER A 14 3.55 -3.85 0.88
CA SER A 14 5.02 -3.79 0.89
C SER A 14 5.61 -4.00 -0.49
N ARG A 15 5.06 -4.94 -1.27
CA ARG A 15 5.53 -5.20 -2.63
C ARG A 15 5.30 -4.00 -3.56
N HIS A 16 4.09 -3.44 -3.57
CA HIS A 16 3.72 -2.44 -4.57
C HIS A 16 4.11 -1.03 -4.16
N LEU A 17 3.98 -0.65 -2.88
CA LEU A 17 4.37 0.67 -2.41
C LEU A 17 5.88 0.85 -2.24
N ARG A 18 6.70 -0.21 -2.29
CA ARG A 18 8.17 -0.11 -2.13
C ARG A 18 8.97 -0.54 -3.34
N HIS A 19 8.48 -1.52 -4.09
CA HIS A 19 9.33 -2.24 -5.04
C HIS A 19 8.79 -2.26 -6.46
N GLN A 20 7.48 -2.46 -6.62
CA GLN A 20 6.89 -2.78 -7.92
C GLN A 20 5.50 -2.13 -8.11
N PRO A 21 5.36 -0.80 -7.99
CA PRO A 21 4.07 -0.13 -8.17
C PRO A 21 3.53 -0.34 -9.60
N ASP A 22 4.40 -0.31 -10.61
CA ASP A 22 4.04 -0.46 -12.02
C ASP A 22 3.42 -1.84 -12.36
N ARG A 23 3.67 -2.88 -11.55
CA ARG A 23 3.10 -4.22 -11.79
C ARG A 23 1.58 -4.26 -11.72
N ILE A 24 0.98 -3.30 -11.03
CA ILE A 24 -0.48 -3.16 -10.94
C ILE A 24 -0.96 -1.87 -11.63
N GLY A 25 -0.08 -1.20 -12.38
CA GLY A 25 -0.36 0.10 -12.99
C GLY A 25 -0.52 1.22 -11.96
N LEU A 26 0.09 1.10 -10.78
CA LEU A 26 0.11 2.17 -9.77
C LEU A 26 1.30 3.08 -10.04
N THR A 27 1.11 4.38 -9.88
CA THR A 27 2.19 5.38 -9.89
C THR A 27 2.35 5.97 -8.51
N LEU A 28 3.59 6.07 -8.05
CA LEU A 28 3.91 6.80 -6.81
C LEU A 28 4.39 8.20 -7.18
N ASP A 29 4.00 9.18 -6.38
CA ASP A 29 4.61 10.51 -6.45
C ASP A 29 6.08 10.46 -5.98
N PRO A 30 6.85 11.55 -6.17
CA PRO A 30 8.24 11.59 -5.73
C PRO A 30 8.42 11.24 -4.24
N ALA A 31 7.48 11.59 -3.38
CA ALA A 31 7.53 11.29 -1.94
C ALA A 31 6.99 9.89 -1.57
N GLY A 32 6.71 9.05 -2.57
CA GLY A 32 6.24 7.66 -2.42
C GLY A 32 4.74 7.51 -2.18
N TRP A 33 3.95 8.57 -2.31
CA TRP A 33 2.50 8.53 -2.12
C TRP A 33 1.76 7.98 -3.34
N ALA A 34 0.75 7.16 -3.07
CA ALA A 34 -0.26 6.72 -4.01
C ALA A 34 -1.64 7.20 -3.57
N ASP A 35 -2.54 7.45 -4.52
CA ASP A 35 -3.96 7.59 -4.22
C ASP A 35 -4.57 6.25 -3.80
N ILE A 36 -5.41 6.25 -2.76
CA ILE A 36 -6.01 5.05 -2.20
C ILE A 36 -7.04 4.42 -3.15
N ASP A 37 -7.84 5.22 -3.85
CA ASP A 37 -8.85 4.69 -4.77
C ASP A 37 -8.20 4.11 -6.02
N GLU A 38 -7.11 4.72 -6.50
CA GLU A 38 -6.27 4.15 -7.55
C GLU A 38 -5.67 2.81 -7.13
N LEU A 39 -5.08 2.74 -5.93
CA LEU A 39 -4.53 1.49 -5.38
C LEU A 39 -5.59 0.39 -5.26
N ILE A 40 -6.77 0.71 -4.73
CA ILE A 40 -7.87 -0.27 -4.57
C ILE A 40 -8.34 -0.76 -5.94
N THR A 41 -8.52 0.16 -6.90
CA THR A 41 -8.95 -0.16 -8.25
C THR A 41 -7.93 -1.02 -8.99
N ALA A 42 -6.64 -0.65 -8.91
CA ALA A 42 -5.53 -1.41 -9.46
C ALA A 42 -5.46 -2.81 -8.85
N ALA A 43 -5.48 -2.92 -7.53
CA ALA A 43 -5.41 -4.21 -6.84
C ALA A 43 -6.58 -5.13 -7.23
N ALA A 44 -7.80 -4.60 -7.32
CA ALA A 44 -8.97 -5.34 -7.75
C ALA A 44 -8.84 -5.86 -9.19
N ARG A 45 -8.38 -5.02 -10.14
CA ARG A 45 -8.11 -5.43 -11.54
C ARG A 45 -7.07 -6.54 -11.63
N HIS A 46 -6.13 -6.59 -10.69
CA HIS A 46 -5.08 -7.60 -10.60
C HIS A 46 -5.43 -8.78 -9.68
N GLY A 47 -6.71 -9.00 -9.39
CA GLY A 47 -7.19 -10.18 -8.65
C GLY A 47 -6.95 -10.13 -7.14
N PHE A 48 -6.66 -8.95 -6.59
CA PHE A 48 -6.49 -8.72 -5.17
C PHE A 48 -7.40 -7.58 -4.68
N PRO A 49 -8.73 -7.80 -4.61
CA PRO A 49 -9.64 -6.77 -4.13
C PRO A 49 -9.27 -6.36 -2.70
N LEU A 50 -9.30 -5.06 -2.44
CA LEU A 50 -8.95 -4.40 -1.17
C LEU A 50 -10.03 -3.40 -0.78
N THR A 51 -10.20 -3.16 0.52
CA THR A 51 -11.06 -2.07 1.01
C THR A 51 -10.27 -1.03 1.79
N ARG A 52 -10.82 0.19 1.89
CA ARG A 52 -10.26 1.26 2.73
C ARG A 52 -10.13 0.83 4.20
N GLU A 53 -11.07 0.03 4.70
CA GLU A 53 -11.03 -0.51 6.06
C GLU A 53 -9.87 -1.49 6.26
N GLU A 54 -9.55 -2.30 5.26
CA GLU A 54 -8.39 -3.21 5.32
C GLU A 54 -7.07 -2.43 5.33
N LEU A 55 -6.97 -1.35 4.55
CA LEU A 55 -5.81 -0.45 4.55
C LEU A 55 -5.65 0.24 5.92
N ALA A 56 -6.73 0.82 6.44
CA ALA A 56 -6.74 1.46 7.75
C ALA A 56 -6.33 0.48 8.87
N ARG A 57 -6.84 -0.76 8.82
CA ARG A 57 -6.47 -1.81 9.77
C ARG A 57 -4.99 -2.14 9.69
N VAL A 58 -4.45 -2.35 8.49
CA VAL A 58 -3.02 -2.65 8.30
C VAL A 58 -2.11 -1.52 8.79
N VAL A 59 -2.55 -0.27 8.68
CA VAL A 59 -1.81 0.90 9.19
C VAL A 59 -1.89 0.95 10.72
N ALA A 60 -3.09 0.77 11.28
CA ALA A 60 -3.33 0.82 12.72
C ALA A 60 -2.63 -0.32 13.48
N THR A 61 -2.56 -1.52 12.90
CA THR A 61 -1.95 -2.69 13.54
C THR A 61 -0.49 -2.91 13.13
N ASN A 62 0.15 -1.94 12.46
CA ASN A 62 1.55 -2.11 12.07
C ASN A 62 2.49 -1.67 13.18
N ASP A 63 3.00 -2.62 13.97
CA ASP A 63 3.97 -2.34 15.05
C ASP A 63 5.23 -1.62 14.57
N LYS A 64 5.56 -1.74 13.28
CA LYS A 64 6.74 -1.11 12.66
C LYS A 64 6.43 0.16 11.88
N GLN A 65 5.19 0.69 11.99
CA GLN A 65 4.72 1.89 11.28
C GLN A 65 5.09 1.89 9.79
N ARG A 66 4.95 0.72 9.13
CA ARG A 66 5.45 0.52 7.75
C ARG A 66 4.74 1.35 6.70
N PHE A 67 3.53 1.80 7.00
CA PHE A 67 2.64 2.51 6.10
C PHE A 67 2.05 3.73 6.81
N THR A 68 1.80 4.79 6.04
CA THR A 68 1.12 6.00 6.51
C THR A 68 -0.04 6.30 5.57
N ILE A 69 -1.20 6.65 6.13
CA ILE A 69 -2.33 7.21 5.40
C ILE A 69 -2.40 8.71 5.74
N ASP A 70 -2.54 9.54 4.71
CA ASP A 70 -2.77 10.98 4.83
C ASP A 70 -3.94 11.36 3.89
N GLY A 71 -5.11 11.57 4.49
CA GLY A 71 -6.35 11.84 3.75
C GLY A 71 -6.69 10.71 2.77
N THR A 72 -6.57 10.99 1.47
CA THR A 72 -6.85 10.04 0.38
C THR A 72 -5.62 9.28 -0.11
N ARG A 73 -4.45 9.49 0.50
CA ARG A 73 -3.18 8.92 0.01
C ARG A 73 -2.57 7.95 1.01
N ILE A 74 -1.80 7.00 0.49
CA ILE A 74 -1.04 6.02 1.27
C ILE A 74 0.39 5.92 0.74
N ARG A 75 1.37 5.78 1.64
CA ARG A 75 2.76 5.47 1.28
C ARG A 75 3.40 4.46 2.22
N ALA A 76 4.49 3.83 1.79
CA ALA A 76 5.39 3.16 2.71
C ALA A 76 6.28 4.19 3.43
N ALA A 77 6.58 3.96 4.71
CA ALA A 77 7.42 4.86 5.50
C ALA A 77 8.92 4.69 5.22
N GLN A 78 9.34 3.55 4.67
CA GLN A 78 10.75 3.20 4.44
C GLN A 78 10.90 1.98 3.53
N GLY A 79 12.11 1.74 3.04
CA GLY A 79 12.50 0.50 2.34
C GLY A 79 12.13 0.46 0.87
N HIS A 80 12.04 1.61 0.21
CA HIS A 80 11.82 1.71 -1.23
C HIS A 80 13.05 1.25 -2.00
N SER A 81 12.83 0.44 -3.02
CA SER A 81 13.84 0.14 -4.04
C SER A 81 13.56 0.85 -5.36
N VAL A 82 12.40 1.51 -5.47
CA VAL A 82 12.09 2.46 -6.55
C VAL A 82 12.60 3.86 -6.15
N PRO A 83 12.99 4.70 -7.11
CA PRO A 83 13.44 6.06 -6.82
C PRO A 83 12.27 6.87 -6.24
N VAL A 84 12.38 7.20 -4.96
CA VAL A 84 11.53 8.14 -4.23
C VAL A 84 12.44 9.09 -3.44
N ASP A 85 12.00 10.32 -3.31
CA ASP A 85 12.62 11.41 -2.55
C ASP A 85 11.89 11.51 -1.20
N LEU A 86 12.42 10.83 -0.18
CA LEU A 86 11.80 10.67 1.15
C LEU A 86 12.23 11.73 2.16
#